data_AF-A0A7C4S0E1-F1
#
_entry.id   AF-A0A7C4S0E1-F1
#
_cell.length_a   1.000
_cell.length_b   1.000
_cell.length_c   1.000
_cell.angle_alpha   90.00
_cell.angle_beta   90.00
_cell.angle_gamma   90.00
#
_symmetry.space_group_name_H-M   'P 1'
#
loop_
_entity.id
_entity.type
_entity.pdbx_description
1 polymer ?
#
loop_
_entity_poly.entity_id
_entity_poly.type
_entity_poly.pdbx_seq_one_letter_code
_entity_poly.pdbx_strand_id
1 'polypeptide(L)' 'MKVPSTVMKYCPRCNSHTEHSVSLYKAGQRRSLAQGERRFTAKNKGYGSKRASEQKRFAKVT' A
#
# COMPACT_ATOMS: atom_id res chain seq x y z
N MET A 1 1.75 19.55 -9.10
CA MET A 1 1.90 20.44 -7.93
C MET A 1 3.35 20.40 -7.46
N LYS A 2 3.92 21.55 -7.07
CA LYS A 2 5.26 21.60 -6.46
C LYS A 2 5.10 21.51 -4.94
N VAL A 3 5.74 20.52 -4.32
CA VAL A 3 5.74 20.31 -2.86
C VAL A 3 7.20 20.37 -2.40
N PRO A 4 7.52 21.11 -1.33
CA PRO A 4 8.88 21.14 -0.80
C PRO A 4 9.29 19.78 -0.24
N SER A 5 10.59 19.47 -0.30
CA SER A 5 11.15 18.23 0.23
C SER A 5 11.16 18.19 1.76
N THR A 6 11.17 19.35 2.42
CA THR A 6 11.14 19.51 3.87
C THR A 6 10.00 20.44 4.29
N VAL A 7 9.32 20.09 5.38
CA VAL A 7 8.23 20.90 5.95
C VAL A 7 8.36 20.94 7.47
N MET A 8 8.23 22.13 8.06
CA MET A 8 8.10 22.31 9.50
C MET A 8 6.69 21.90 9.95
N LYS A 9 6.55 20.78 10.67
CA LYS A 9 5.28 20.34 11.26
C LYS A 9 5.47 19.87 12.70
N TYR A 10 4.35 19.77 13.41
CA TYR A 10 4.32 19.27 14.77
C TYR A 10 4.66 17.77 14.80
N CYS A 11 5.64 17.40 15.63
CA CYS A 11 5.99 16.01 15.89
C CYS A 11 5.30 15.54 17.19
N PRO A 12 4.36 14.58 17.13
CA PRO A 12 3.67 14.08 18.33
C PRO A 12 4.56 13.28 19.28
N ARG A 13 5.78 12.91 18.86
CA ARG A 13 6.76 12.23 19.73
C ARG A 13 7.63 13.21 20.52
N CYS A 14 7.89 14.40 19.95
CA CYS A 14 8.77 15.41 20.56
C CYS A 14 7.99 16.56 21.22
N ASN A 15 6.68 16.66 20.96
CA ASN A 15 5.80 17.74 21.40
C ASN A 15 6.26 19.14 20.96
N SER A 16 6.93 19.23 19.82
CA SER A 16 7.45 20.47 19.24
C SER A 16 7.35 20.45 17.72
N HIS A 17 7.52 21.63 17.10
CA HIS A 17 7.59 21.75 15.65
C HIS A 17 9.01 21.43 15.17
N THR A 18 9.12 20.45 14.27
CA THR A 18 10.39 19.97 13.72
C THR A 18 10.34 19.90 12.21
N GLU A 19 11.52 19.88 11.58
CA GLU A 19 11.64 19.62 10.15
C GLU A 19 11.32 18.16 9.84
N HIS A 20 10.42 17.93 8.87
CA HIS A 20 10.07 16.62 8.38
C HIS A 20 10.38 16.50 6.90
N SER A 21 11.06 15.42 6.51
CA SER A 21 11.24 15.05 5.11
C SER A 21 9.92 14.51 4.55
N VAL A 22 9.46 15.10 3.45
CA VAL A 22 8.25 14.67 2.74
C VAL A 22 8.64 13.72 1.62
N SER A 23 8.05 12.53 1.61
CA SER A 23 8.18 11.55 0.53
C SER A 23 6.81 11.09 0.07
N LEU A 24 6.71 10.80 -1.23
CA LEU A 24 5.51 10.18 -1.77
C LEU A 24 5.49 8.70 -1.39
N TYR A 25 4.32 8.24 -0.94
CA TYR A 25 4.11 6.83 -0.63
C TYR A 25 4.31 5.98 -1.88
N LYS A 26 5.00 4.84 -1.70
CA LYS A 26 5.14 3.80 -2.71
C LYS A 26 4.58 2.50 -2.14
N ALA A 27 3.67 1.87 -2.87
CA ALA A 27 3.14 0.58 -2.48
C ALA A 27 4.26 -0.48 -2.51
N GLY A 28 4.46 -1.16 -1.38
CA GLY A 28 5.41 -2.27 -1.25
C GLY A 28 4.86 -3.58 -1.82
N GLN A 29 5.73 -4.59 -1.90
CA GLN A 29 5.33 -5.94 -2.29
C GLN A 29 4.36 -6.54 -1.27
N ARG A 30 3.42 -7.37 -1.75
CA ARG A 30 2.49 -8.12 -0.90
C ARG A 30 3.26 -9.10 -0.01
N ARG A 31 2.85 -9.21 1.26
CA ARG A 31 3.46 -10.11 2.25
C ARG A 31 2.92 -11.54 2.07
N SER A 32 3.79 -12.52 1.85
CA SER A 32 3.43 -13.94 1.70
C SER A 32 2.77 -14.55 2.96
N LEU A 33 3.18 -14.10 4.13
CA LEU A 33 2.65 -14.56 5.42
C LEU A 33 1.28 -13.95 5.77
N ALA A 34 0.79 -12.98 4.99
CA ALA A 34 -0.53 -12.40 5.20
C ALA A 34 -1.62 -13.49 5.10
N GLN A 35 -2.65 -13.39 5.94
CA GLN A 35 -3.72 -14.38 5.98
C GLN A 35 -4.43 -14.53 4.62
N GLY A 36 -4.66 -13.42 3.92
CA GLY A 36 -5.28 -13.41 2.59
C GLY A 36 -4.45 -14.15 1.54
N GLU A 37 -3.14 -13.94 1.52
CA GLU A 37 -2.23 -14.59 0.58
C GLU A 37 -2.13 -16.10 0.87
N ARG A 38 -2.02 -16.49 2.14
CA ARG A 38 -2.05 -17.92 2.55
C ARG A 38 -3.36 -18.60 2.12
N ARG A 39 -4.50 -17.94 2.29
CA ARG A 39 -5.80 -18.47 1.86
C ARG A 39 -5.88 -18.57 0.32
N PHE A 40 -5.42 -17.56 -0.39
CA PHE A 40 -5.47 -17.53 -1.86
C PHE A 40 -4.56 -18.60 -2.47
N THR A 41 -3.33 -18.72 -1.98
CA THR A 41 -2.40 -19.77 -2.39
C THR A 41 -2.93 -21.16 -2.08
N ALA A 42 -3.51 -21.40 -0.89
CA ALA A 42 -4.16 -22.67 -0.57
C ALA A 42 -5.33 -22.98 -1.51
N LYS A 43 -6.14 -21.97 -1.85
CA LYS A 43 -7.23 -22.11 -2.83
C LYS A 43 -6.70 -22.41 -4.24
N ASN A 44 -5.55 -21.89 -4.64
CA ASN A 44 -5.03 -22.13 -5.99
C ASN A 44 -4.33 -23.49 -6.15
N LYS A 45 -4.17 -24.29 -5.09
CA LYS A 45 -3.59 -25.63 -5.18
C LYS A 45 -4.53 -26.58 -5.93
N GLY A 46 -3.96 -27.43 -6.78
CA GLY A 46 -4.66 -28.42 -7.60
C GLY A 46 -5.15 -27.84 -8.93
N TYR A 47 -5.96 -28.62 -9.65
CA TYR A 47 -6.52 -28.21 -10.93
C TYR A 47 -7.67 -27.22 -10.73
N GLY A 48 -7.83 -26.30 -11.68
CA GLY A 48 -8.94 -25.36 -11.71
C GLY A 48 -8.57 -24.04 -12.38
N SER A 49 -9.61 -23.32 -12.79
CA SER A 49 -9.48 -21.94 -13.24
C SER A 49 -9.34 -20.98 -12.04
N LYS A 50 -9.18 -19.68 -12.32
CA LYS A 50 -9.03 -18.64 -11.31
C LYS A 50 -10.22 -18.63 -10.34
N ARG A 51 -9.96 -18.91 -9.05
CA ARG A 51 -11.02 -19.10 -8.03
C ARG A 51 -11.55 -17.81 -7.40
N ALA A 52 -10.96 -16.66 -7.70
CA ALA A 52 -11.39 -15.36 -7.20
C ALA A 52 -11.63 -14.40 -8.36
N SER A 53 -12.71 -13.60 -8.27
CA SER A 53 -13.03 -12.58 -9.26
C SER A 53 -11.93 -11.53 -9.33
N GLU A 54 -11.52 -11.17 -10.55
CA GLU A 54 -10.58 -10.09 -10.78
C GLU A 54 -11.28 -8.94 -11.49
N GLN A 55 -11.10 -7.73 -10.97
CA GLN A 55 -11.56 -6.53 -11.61
C GLN A 55 -10.66 -6.21 -12.81
N LYS A 56 -11.24 -6.31 -14.01
CA LYS A 56 -10.52 -6.03 -15.27
C LYS A 56 -10.56 -4.56 -15.69
N ARG A 57 -11.60 -3.82 -15.30
CA ARG A 57 -11.83 -2.43 -15.72
C ARG A 57 -11.88 -1.53 -14.50
N PHE A 58 -11.04 -0.49 -14.50
CA PHE A 58 -11.00 0.54 -13.47
C PHE A 58 -11.51 1.86 -14.07
N ALA A 59 -12.35 2.60 -13.33
CA ALA A 59 -12.98 3.82 -13.83
C ALA A 59 -12.28 5.12 -13.39
N LYS A 60 -11.43 5.06 -12.37
CA LYS A 60 -10.77 6.25 -11.79
C LYS A 60 -9.54 6.64 -12.61
N VAL A 61 -9.40 7.93 -12.91
CA VAL A 61 -8.31 8.53 -13.71
C VAL A 61 -7.54 9.61 -12.93
N THR A 62 -8.00 9.92 -11.71
CA THR A 62 -7.37 10.89 -10.78
C THR A 62 -5.94 10.52 -10.46
#